data_AF-A0A976JNH5-F1
#
_entry.id   AF-A0A976JNH5-F1
#
_cell.length_a   1.000
_cell.length_b   1.000
_cell.length_c   1.000
_cell.angle_alpha   90.00
_cell.angle_beta   90.00
_cell.angle_gamma   90.00
#
_symmetry.space_group_name_H-M   'P 1'
#
loop_
_entity.id
_entity.type
_entity.pdbx_description
1 polymer ?
#
loop_
_entity_poly.entity_id
_entity_poly.type
_entity_poly.pdbx_seq_one_letter_code
_entity_poly.pdbx_strand_id
1 'polypeptide(L)'
;MNDIVIKQPRLYTPLQIGLGSFFGGPVAMVYFLWQNFKTLDNQNGMQYCLAGGILFNVGLLLFMPMLPDHFPGVVIPFLYSLVALSVAATWQMRRDAIEHSVHYLFQSNWRVLLISVILLLVWLGGAYLLAVWLDALGIIDLGEAPSAPELDDLSI
;
A
#
# COMPACT_ATOMS: atom_id res chain seq x y z
N MET A 1 -39.25 -5.41 22.81
CA MET A 1 -38.26 -4.34 22.63
C MET A 1 -37.24 -4.90 21.66
N ASN A 2 -37.21 -4.45 20.40
CA ASN A 2 -36.21 -4.93 19.44
C ASN A 2 -34.90 -4.23 19.75
N ASP A 3 -33.91 -4.97 20.21
CA ASP A 3 -32.57 -4.46 20.40
C ASP A 3 -31.99 -4.12 19.02
N ILE A 4 -31.90 -2.84 18.71
CA ILE A 4 -31.20 -2.37 17.51
C ILE A 4 -29.72 -2.62 17.80
N VAL A 5 -29.18 -3.74 17.31
CA VAL A 5 -27.75 -4.05 17.41
C VAL A 5 -27.00 -3.05 16.54
N ILE A 6 -26.56 -1.93 17.14
CA ILE A 6 -25.70 -0.96 16.45
C ILE A 6 -24.30 -1.57 16.36
N LYS A 7 -23.96 -2.07 15.17
CA LYS A 7 -22.61 -2.60 14.92
C LYS A 7 -21.61 -1.45 14.93
N GLN A 8 -20.76 -1.41 15.95
CA GLN A 8 -19.75 -0.36 16.09
C GLN A 8 -18.78 -0.40 14.90
N PRO A 9 -18.55 0.74 14.22
CA PRO A 9 -17.54 0.84 13.17
C PRO A 9 -16.13 0.51 13.69
N ARG A 10 -15.28 -0.03 12.80
CA ARG A 10 -13.91 -0.41 13.14
C ARG A 10 -12.88 0.48 12.48
N LEU A 11 -11.89 0.91 13.25
CA LEU A 11 -10.78 1.75 12.82
C LEU A 11 -9.46 0.99 12.90
N TYR A 12 -8.56 1.31 11.97
CA TYR A 12 -7.17 0.93 12.06
C TYR A 12 -6.43 1.91 12.97
N THR A 13 -5.60 1.40 13.85
CA THR A 13 -4.67 2.22 14.64
C THR A 13 -3.57 2.80 13.76
N PRO A 14 -2.95 3.93 14.16
CA PRO A 14 -1.81 4.49 13.41
C PRO A 14 -0.71 3.46 13.13
N LEU A 15 -0.39 2.61 14.11
CA LEU A 15 0.62 1.56 13.95
C LEU A 15 0.20 0.48 12.94
N GLN A 16 -1.08 0.07 12.93
CA GLN A 16 -1.60 -0.85 11.92
C GLN A 16 -1.54 -0.25 10.51
N ILE A 17 -1.82 1.05 10.38
CA ILE A 17 -1.69 1.76 9.10
C ILE A 17 -0.23 1.82 8.67
N GLY A 18 0.68 2.22 9.56
CA GLY A 18 2.12 2.29 9.25
C GLY A 18 2.69 0.93 8.84
N LEU A 19 2.52 -0.09 9.67
CA LEU A 19 3.02 -1.45 9.37
C LEU A 19 2.32 -2.07 8.16
N GLY A 20 1.00 -1.90 8.04
CA GLY A 20 0.24 -2.36 6.88
C GLY A 20 0.68 -1.69 5.58
N SER A 21 1.09 -0.42 5.64
CA SER A 21 1.68 0.29 4.50
C SER A 21 3.07 -0.28 4.18
N PHE A 22 3.92 -0.42 5.18
CA PHE A 22 5.30 -0.90 5.00
C PHE A 22 5.33 -2.28 4.32
N PHE A 23 4.52 -3.22 4.79
CA PHE A 23 4.45 -4.58 4.23
C PHE A 23 3.49 -4.71 3.03
N GLY A 24 2.45 -3.89 2.97
CA GLY A 24 1.40 -3.99 1.95
C GLY A 24 1.61 -3.10 0.72
N GLY A 25 2.66 -2.29 0.72
CA GLY A 25 2.95 -1.38 -0.38
C GLY A 25 2.19 -0.04 -0.32
N PRO A 26 2.46 0.85 -1.30
CA PRO A 26 1.90 2.19 -1.36
C PRO A 26 0.39 2.21 -1.67
N VAL A 27 -0.17 1.15 -2.26
CA VAL A 27 -1.63 1.00 -2.42
C VAL A 27 -2.30 0.68 -1.08
N ALA A 28 -1.66 -0.17 -0.25
CA ALA A 28 -2.16 -0.45 1.09
C ALA A 28 -2.18 0.79 1.98
N MET A 29 -1.18 1.66 1.85
CA MET A 29 -1.18 2.97 2.50
C MET A 29 -2.45 3.76 2.22
N VAL A 30 -2.78 3.95 0.93
CA VAL A 30 -3.95 4.73 0.51
C VAL A 30 -5.22 4.06 1.01
N TYR A 31 -5.34 2.74 0.89
CA TYR A 31 -6.51 1.99 1.35
C TYR A 31 -6.75 2.16 2.85
N PHE A 32 -5.72 1.97 3.69
CA PHE A 32 -5.88 2.03 5.14
C PHE A 32 -6.23 3.44 5.63
N LEU A 33 -5.57 4.46 5.07
CA LEU A 33 -5.87 5.86 5.38
C LEU A 33 -7.29 6.23 4.93
N TRP A 34 -7.65 5.91 3.69
CA TRP A 34 -8.97 6.17 3.12
C TRP A 34 -10.08 5.49 3.93
N GLN A 35 -9.89 4.22 4.30
CA GLN A 35 -10.88 3.46 5.05
C GLN A 35 -11.11 4.07 6.44
N ASN A 36 -10.07 4.58 7.10
CA ASN A 36 -10.23 5.32 8.35
C ASN A 36 -10.98 6.63 8.16
N PHE A 37 -10.63 7.46 7.16
CA PHE A 37 -11.35 8.71 6.89
C PHE A 37 -12.82 8.47 6.56
N LYS A 38 -13.11 7.42 5.79
CA LYS A 38 -14.47 6.99 5.49
C LYS A 38 -15.23 6.58 6.75
N THR A 39 -14.58 5.85 7.66
CA THR A 39 -15.20 5.42 8.93
C THR A 39 -15.41 6.58 9.91
N LEU A 40 -14.60 7.64 9.80
CA LEU A 40 -14.75 8.89 10.56
C LEU A 40 -15.72 9.88 9.91
N ASP A 41 -16.37 9.50 8.81
CA ASP A 41 -17.24 10.37 7.99
C ASP A 41 -16.56 11.69 7.55
N ASN A 42 -15.23 11.66 7.40
CA ASN A 42 -14.43 12.81 6.98
C ASN A 42 -14.25 12.81 5.46
N GLN A 43 -15.21 13.42 4.75
CA GLN A 43 -15.22 13.44 3.28
C GLN A 43 -14.01 14.17 2.68
N ASN A 44 -13.57 15.27 3.29
CA ASN A 44 -12.41 16.04 2.82
C ASN A 44 -11.14 15.18 2.90
N GLY A 45 -10.89 14.55 4.05
CA GLY A 45 -9.76 13.64 4.24
C GLY A 45 -9.81 12.46 3.27
N MET A 46 -10.99 11.93 2.98
CA MET A 46 -11.20 10.86 2.01
C MET A 46 -10.78 11.27 0.59
N GLN A 47 -11.20 12.44 0.13
CA GLN A 47 -10.89 12.95 -1.21
C GLN A 47 -9.40 13.29 -1.36
N TYR A 48 -8.83 13.99 -0.38
CA TYR A 48 -7.40 14.32 -0.39
C TYR A 48 -6.53 13.06 -0.33
N CYS A 49 -6.91 12.06 0.48
CA CYS A 49 -6.21 10.79 0.57
C CYS A 49 -6.23 10.04 -0.77
N LEU A 50 -7.38 9.98 -1.46
CA LEU A 50 -7.46 9.31 -2.75
C LEU A 50 -6.69 10.06 -3.84
N ALA A 51 -6.90 11.38 -3.96
CA ALA A 51 -6.23 12.18 -4.99
C ALA A 51 -4.71 12.18 -4.80
N GLY A 52 -4.23 12.46 -3.58
CA GLY A 52 -2.81 12.43 -3.25
C GLY A 52 -2.22 11.02 -3.34
N GLY A 53 -2.99 10.00 -2.93
CA GLY A 53 -2.59 8.61 -3.01
C GLY A 53 -2.41 8.09 -4.43
N ILE A 54 -3.34 8.42 -5.33
CA ILE A 54 -3.25 8.08 -6.76
C ILE A 54 -2.04 8.78 -7.38
N LEU A 55 -1.90 10.10 -7.16
CA LEU A 55 -0.78 10.86 -7.69
C LEU A 55 0.56 10.31 -7.20
N PHE A 56 0.67 9.97 -5.92
CA PHE A 56 1.85 9.35 -5.33
C PHE A 56 2.16 7.98 -5.93
N ASN A 57 1.17 7.10 -6.07
CA ASN A 57 1.38 5.75 -6.63
C ASN A 57 1.79 5.81 -8.10
N VAL A 58 1.13 6.66 -8.90
CA VAL A 58 1.49 6.86 -10.31
C VAL A 58 2.89 7.44 -10.43
N GLY A 59 3.21 8.48 -9.66
CA GLY A 59 4.56 9.05 -9.63
C GLY A 59 5.60 8.00 -9.26
N LEU A 60 5.36 7.23 -8.19
CA LEU A 60 6.29 6.20 -7.74
C LEU A 60 6.55 5.12 -8.82
N LEU A 61 5.52 4.70 -9.54
CA LEU A 61 5.64 3.75 -10.64
C LEU A 61 6.45 4.32 -11.82
N LEU A 62 6.26 5.60 -12.15
CA LEU A 62 6.98 6.26 -13.24
C LEU A 62 8.45 6.57 -12.90
N PHE A 63 8.73 6.89 -11.64
CA PHE A 63 10.09 7.19 -11.19
C PHE A 63 10.91 5.94 -10.85
N MET A 64 10.26 4.80 -10.60
CA MET A 64 10.91 3.51 -10.28
C MET A 64 12.04 3.14 -11.26
N PRO A 65 11.83 3.16 -12.59
CA PRO A 65 12.88 2.83 -13.57
C PRO A 65 14.03 3.86 -13.63
N MET A 66 13.85 5.06 -13.08
CA MET A 66 14.86 6.12 -13.07
C MET A 66 15.77 6.06 -11.84
N LEU A 67 15.47 5.18 -10.89
CA LEU A 67 16.28 5.02 -9.69
C LEU A 67 17.60 4.31 -10.01
N PRO A 68 18.73 4.72 -9.41
CA PRO A 68 19.99 4.01 -9.56
C PRO A 68 19.91 2.58 -9.01
N ASP A 69 20.63 1.65 -9.63
CA ASP A 69 20.64 0.22 -9.24
C ASP A 69 21.06 -0.03 -7.79
N HIS A 70 21.85 0.87 -7.22
CA HIS A 70 22.34 0.81 -5.83
C HIS A 70 21.40 1.47 -4.82
N PHE A 71 20.23 1.97 -5.26
CA PHE A 71 19.30 2.61 -4.35
C PHE A 71 18.68 1.59 -3.38
N PRO A 72 18.72 1.82 -2.06
CA PRO A 72 18.18 0.85 -1.11
C PRO A 72 16.65 0.74 -1.21
N GLY A 73 16.16 -0.40 -1.70
CA GLY A 73 14.73 -0.63 -1.94
C GLY A 73 13.83 -0.53 -0.69
N VAL A 74 14.40 -0.57 0.52
CA VAL A 74 13.67 -0.42 1.79
C VAL A 74 13.36 1.04 2.15
N VAL A 75 14.11 2.00 1.59
CA VAL A 75 13.98 3.42 1.95
C VAL A 75 12.61 3.97 1.55
N ILE A 76 12.14 3.64 0.33
CA ILE A 76 10.83 4.08 -0.15
C ILE A 76 9.69 3.53 0.74
N PRO A 77 9.58 2.20 0.99
CA PRO A 77 8.67 1.60 1.97
C PRO A 77 8.69 2.26 3.33
N PHE A 78 9.89 2.49 3.86
CA PHE A 78 10.06 3.11 5.15
C PHE A 78 9.49 4.53 5.18
N LEU A 79 9.85 5.37 4.20
CA LEU A 79 9.41 6.77 4.15
C LEU A 79 7.90 6.91 4.02
N TYR A 80 7.26 6.23 3.06
CA TYR A 80 5.82 6.38 2.90
C TYR A 80 5.05 5.75 4.07
N SER A 81 5.57 4.70 4.70
CA SER A 81 4.95 4.12 5.90
C SER A 81 5.01 5.06 7.10
N LEU A 82 6.11 5.82 7.24
CA LEU A 82 6.24 6.85 8.26
C LEU A 82 5.27 8.01 8.01
N VAL A 83 5.10 8.41 6.75
CA VAL A 83 4.06 9.37 6.36
C VAL A 83 2.69 8.84 6.74
N ALA A 84 2.36 7.59 6.39
CA ALA A 84 1.07 6.97 6.73
C ALA A 84 0.81 6.96 8.24
N LEU A 85 1.82 6.61 9.03
CA LEU A 85 1.78 6.64 10.49
C LEU A 85 1.49 8.06 11.00
N SER A 86 2.20 9.07 10.47
CA SER A 86 2.04 10.47 10.88
C SER A 86 0.64 11.00 10.51
N VAL A 87 0.18 10.76 9.28
CA VAL A 87 -1.15 11.16 8.81
C VAL A 87 -2.24 10.56 9.72
N ALA A 88 -2.13 9.27 10.04
CA ALA A 88 -3.07 8.61 10.94
C ALA A 88 -3.00 9.14 12.38
N ALA A 89 -1.82 9.47 12.89
CA ALA A 89 -1.65 10.00 14.24
C ALA A 89 -2.14 11.45 14.39
N THR A 90 -2.06 12.26 13.32
CA THR A 90 -2.39 13.69 13.34
C THR A 90 -3.83 13.98 12.94
N TRP A 91 -4.36 13.29 11.93
CA TRP A 91 -5.68 13.58 11.35
C TRP A 91 -6.73 12.48 11.55
N GLN A 92 -6.36 11.39 12.22
CA GLN A 92 -7.28 10.30 12.56
C GLN A 92 -7.21 9.96 14.04
N MET A 93 -7.99 8.98 14.50
CA MET A 93 -8.00 8.60 15.91
C MET A 93 -6.74 7.82 16.28
N ARG A 94 -6.11 8.25 17.38
CA ARG A 94 -5.02 7.52 18.03
C ARG A 94 -5.57 6.29 18.76
N ARG A 95 -4.67 5.35 19.10
CA ARG A 95 -5.02 4.07 19.71
C ARG A 95 -5.79 4.25 21.04
N ASP A 96 -5.29 5.10 21.92
CA ASP A 96 -5.91 5.48 23.19
C ASP A 96 -7.33 6.04 22.99
N ALA A 97 -7.51 6.93 22.01
CA ALA A 97 -8.82 7.48 21.70
C ALA A 97 -9.82 6.41 21.23
N ILE A 98 -9.38 5.39 20.49
CA ILE A 98 -10.24 4.27 20.06
C ILE A 98 -10.60 3.38 21.25
N GLU A 99 -9.62 3.05 22.10
CA GLU A 99 -9.79 2.17 23.27
C GLU A 99 -10.81 2.74 24.28
N HIS A 100 -10.81 4.05 24.47
CA HIS A 100 -11.76 4.74 25.34
C HIS A 100 -13.06 5.18 24.66
N SER A 101 -13.22 4.92 23.36
CA SER A 101 -14.43 5.31 22.63
C SER A 101 -15.56 4.29 22.84
N VAL A 102 -16.77 4.80 23.05
CA VAL A 102 -17.99 3.97 23.06
C VAL A 102 -18.46 3.66 21.62
N HIS A 103 -17.92 4.38 20.63
CA HIS A 103 -18.40 4.36 19.24
C HIS A 103 -17.55 3.53 18.29
N TYR A 104 -16.27 3.28 18.59
CA TYR A 104 -15.34 2.62 17.67
C TYR A 104 -14.64 1.43 18.30
N LEU A 105 -14.32 0.44 17.47
CA LEU A 105 -13.52 -0.71 17.85
C LEU A 105 -12.25 -0.82 17.01
N PHE A 106 -11.24 -1.50 17.52
CA PHE A 106 -10.05 -1.83 16.74
C PHE A 106 -10.37 -2.82 15.63
N GLN A 107 -9.69 -2.65 14.50
CA GLN A 107 -9.69 -3.69 13.48
C GLN A 107 -8.71 -4.82 13.83
N SER A 108 -9.03 -6.04 13.39
CA SER A 108 -8.17 -7.21 13.60
C SER A 108 -6.84 -7.12 12.83
N ASN A 109 -5.73 -7.45 13.50
CA ASN A 109 -4.40 -7.53 12.89
C ASN A 109 -4.35 -8.54 11.74
N TRP A 110 -5.09 -9.64 11.82
CA TRP A 110 -5.19 -10.63 10.75
C TRP A 110 -5.76 -10.04 9.46
N ARG A 111 -6.75 -9.13 9.61
CA ARG A 111 -7.32 -8.44 8.47
C ARG A 111 -6.33 -7.46 7.85
N VAL A 112 -5.55 -6.75 8.68
CA VAL A 112 -4.47 -5.86 8.20
C VAL A 112 -3.47 -6.67 7.38
N LEU A 113 -3.01 -7.81 7.91
CA LEU A 113 -2.06 -8.68 7.22
C LEU A 113 -2.60 -9.17 5.86
N LEU A 114 -3.80 -9.75 5.85
CA LEU A 114 -4.40 -10.28 4.61
C LEU A 114 -4.60 -9.19 3.55
N ILE A 115 -5.12 -8.03 3.95
CA ILE A 115 -5.31 -6.92 3.02
C ILE A 115 -3.97 -6.39 2.51
N SER A 116 -2.96 -6.31 3.38
CA SER A 116 -1.61 -5.88 3.00
C SER A 116 -1.03 -6.80 1.93
N VAL A 117 -1.12 -8.12 2.12
CA VAL A 117 -0.66 -9.10 1.12
C VAL A 117 -1.39 -8.94 -0.21
N ILE A 118 -2.71 -8.81 -0.19
CA ILE A 118 -3.52 -8.67 -1.42
C ILE A 118 -3.14 -7.38 -2.16
N LEU A 119 -3.05 -6.25 -1.46
CA LEU A 119 -2.75 -4.96 -2.07
C LEU A 119 -1.30 -4.85 -2.54
N LEU A 120 -0.37 -5.54 -1.87
CA LEU A 120 1.00 -5.69 -2.35
C LEU A 120 1.03 -6.41 -3.69
N LEU A 121 0.32 -7.53 -3.83
CA LEU A 121 0.24 -8.27 -5.09
C LEU A 121 -0.39 -7.44 -6.20
N VAL A 122 -1.43 -6.65 -5.89
CA VAL A 122 -2.04 -5.71 -6.85
C VAL A 122 -1.01 -4.66 -7.32
N TRP A 123 -0.24 -4.09 -6.39
CA TRP A 123 0.76 -3.09 -6.74
C TRP A 123 1.92 -3.69 -7.56
N LEU A 124 2.44 -4.85 -7.16
CA LEU A 124 3.48 -5.57 -7.90
C LEU A 124 3.01 -5.97 -9.30
N GLY A 125 1.76 -6.45 -9.42
CA GLY A 125 1.16 -6.75 -10.73
C GLY A 125 1.06 -5.50 -11.60
N GLY A 126 0.62 -4.37 -11.04
CA GLY A 126 0.58 -3.09 -11.75
C GLY A 126 1.97 -2.61 -12.20
N ALA A 127 2.98 -2.73 -11.34
CA ALA A 127 4.36 -2.38 -11.66
C ALA A 127 4.93 -3.26 -12.77
N TYR A 128 4.70 -4.56 -12.70
CA TYR A 128 5.12 -5.52 -13.73
C TYR A 128 4.47 -5.22 -15.09
N LEU A 129 3.15 -4.97 -15.11
CA LEU A 129 2.44 -4.59 -16.33
C LEU A 129 2.98 -3.30 -16.95
N LEU A 130 3.29 -2.30 -16.12
CA LEU A 130 3.92 -1.07 -16.60
C LEU A 130 5.31 -1.34 -17.18
N ALA A 131 6.12 -2.16 -16.52
CA ALA A 131 7.45 -2.52 -17.01
C ALA A 131 7.38 -3.19 -18.39
N VAL A 132 6.53 -4.21 -18.56
CA VAL A 132 6.32 -4.87 -19.86
C VAL A 132 5.84 -3.88 -20.94
N TRP A 133 5.00 -2.92 -20.57
CA TRP A 133 4.54 -1.91 -21.51
C TRP A 133 5.65 -0.92 -21.92
N LEU A 134 6.53 -0.54 -20.99
CA LEU A 134 7.70 0.31 -21.27
C LEU A 134 8.75 -0.42 -22.13
N ASP A 135 8.93 -1.71 -21.91
CA ASP A 135 9.79 -2.59 -22.70
C ASP A 135 9.28 -2.71 -24.15
N ALA A 136 7.97 -2.91 -24.32
CA ALA A 136 7.33 -2.92 -25.64
C ALA A 136 7.47 -1.59 -26.40
N LEU A 137 7.71 -0.47 -25.70
CA LEU A 137 8.00 0.84 -26.28
C LEU A 137 9.50 1.08 -26.53
N GLY A 138 10.37 0.15 -26.12
CA GLY A 138 11.83 0.27 -26.21
C GLY A 138 12.43 1.30 -25.25
N ILE A 139 11.70 1.67 -24.17
CA ILE A 139 12.19 2.64 -23.17
C ILE A 139 13.10 1.95 -22.15
N ILE A 140 12.81 0.69 -21.82
CA ILE A 140 13.63 -0.17 -20.96
C ILE A 140 13.89 -1.49 -21.70
N ASP A 141 14.93 -2.20 -21.30
CA ASP A 141 15.25 -3.55 -21.78
C ASP A 141 15.08 -4.52 -20.61
N LEU A 142 13.94 -5.21 -20.58
CA LEU A 142 13.73 -6.34 -19.67
C LEU A 142 14.46 -7.54 -20.28
N GLY A 143 15.79 -7.57 -20.13
CA GLY A 143 16.67 -8.53 -20.79
C GLY A 143 16.06 -9.92 -20.95
N GLU A 144 16.16 -10.46 -22.17
CA GLU A 144 15.50 -11.71 -22.56
C GLU A 144 15.66 -12.79 -21.49
N ALA A 145 14.57 -13.51 -21.21
CA ALA A 145 14.64 -14.73 -20.40
C ALA A 145 15.79 -15.60 -20.94
N PRO A 146 16.70 -16.12 -20.09
CA PRO A 146 17.87 -16.84 -20.57
C PRO A 146 17.40 -17.93 -21.53
N SER A 147 17.76 -17.77 -22.80
CA SER A 147 17.52 -18.79 -23.82
C SER A 147 18.06 -20.09 -23.26
N ALA A 148 17.25 -21.14 -23.29
CA ALA A 148 17.65 -22.46 -22.81
C ALA A 148 19.05 -22.78 -23.33
N PRO A 149 19.97 -23.31 -22.48
CA PRO A 149 21.33 -23.59 -22.92
C PRO A 149 21.27 -24.40 -24.21
N GLU A 150 21.90 -23.90 -25.26
CA GLU A 150 22.02 -24.65 -26.51
C GLU A 150 22.62 -26.01 -26.16
N LEU A 151 21.90 -27.08 -26.51
CA LEU A 151 22.29 -28.46 -26.22
C LEU A 151 23.64 -28.86 -26.89
N ASP A 152 24.27 -27.95 -27.62
CA ASP A 152 25.60 -28.10 -28.22
C ASP A 152 26.72 -28.10 -27.17
N ASP A 153 26.55 -27.40 -26.04
CA ASP A 153 27.55 -27.34 -24.95
C ASP A 153 27.61 -28.60 -24.07
N LEU A 154 26.72 -29.57 -24.31
CA LEU A 154 26.68 -30.86 -23.61
C LEU A 154 27.31 -32.01 -24.41
N SER A 155 27.98 -31.70 -25.52
CA SER A 155 28.67 -32.66 -26.38
C SER A 155 30.15 -32.88 -26.02
N ILE A 156 30.47 -33.01 -24.72
CA ILE A 156 31.79 -33.48 -24.23
C ILE A 156 31.76 -34.98 -23.92
#